data_AF-A0AAU0RBZ2-F1
#
_entry.id   AF-A0AAU0RBZ2-F1
#
_cell.length_a   1.000
_cell.length_b   1.000
_cell.length_c   1.000
_cell.angle_alpha   90.00
_cell.angle_beta   90.00
_cell.angle_gamma   90.00
#
_symmetry.space_group_name_H-M   'P 1'
#
loop_
_entity.id
_entity.type
_entity.pdbx_description
1 polymer ?
#
loop_
_entity_poly.entity_id
_entity_poly.type
_entity_poly.pdbx_seq_one_letter_code
_entity_poly.pdbx_strand_id
1 'polypeptide(L)'
;MNVVQQFNERKQKALQTTNMPFEAINPKWFDAAKIALEYSSCLSLGIAPYELKRLLMVKKEDLTMMDFALLSNNLENKSARDLGVSVESYVELLQSGVAAVAQWQELSGEIDDQIKKDLAVESIKAKEELDKNPLGSFSAKTAQA
;
A
#
# COMPACT_ATOMS: atom_id res chain seq x y z
N MET A 1 1.56 20.60 -5.56
CA MET A 1 1.55 19.12 -5.60
C MET A 1 0.79 18.70 -6.84
N ASN A 2 1.34 17.80 -7.66
CA ASN A 2 0.66 17.35 -8.88
C ASN A 2 -0.34 16.21 -8.59
N VAL A 3 -1.24 15.90 -9.53
CA VAL A 3 -2.30 14.88 -9.36
C VAL A 3 -1.71 13.48 -9.09
N VAL A 4 -0.56 13.16 -9.68
CA VAL A 4 0.13 11.88 -9.48
C VAL A 4 0.67 11.75 -8.05
N GLN A 5 1.26 12.81 -7.51
CA GLN A 5 1.72 12.87 -6.12
C GLN A 5 0.54 12.73 -5.16
N GLN A 6 -0.56 13.44 -5.40
CA GLN A 6 -1.78 13.32 -4.58
C GLN A 6 -2.35 11.90 -4.62
N PHE A 7 -2.40 11.28 -5.80
CA PHE A 7 -2.85 9.89 -5.95
C PHE A 7 -1.96 8.95 -5.14
N ASN A 8 -0.64 9.03 -5.29
CA ASN A 8 0.31 8.17 -4.59
C ASN A 8 0.26 8.34 -3.07
N GLU A 9 0.18 9.58 -2.57
CA GLU A 9 0.07 9.86 -1.14
C GLU A 9 -1.24 9.32 -0.55
N ARG A 10 -2.37 9.52 -1.26
CA ARG A 10 -3.68 8.98 -0.83
C ARG A 10 -3.69 7.46 -0.86
N LYS A 11 -3.11 6.84 -1.90
CA LYS A 11 -3.00 5.39 -2.03
C LYS A 11 -2.15 4.80 -0.90
N GLN A 12 -0.97 5.37 -0.66
CA GLN A 12 -0.10 4.93 0.43
C GLN A 12 -0.82 5.00 1.77
N LYS A 13 -1.50 6.12 2.06
CA LYS A 13 -2.27 6.28 3.29
C LYS A 13 -3.39 5.25 3.41
N ALA A 14 -4.17 5.04 2.34
CA ALA A 14 -5.25 4.08 2.33
C ALA A 14 -4.74 2.66 2.61
N LEU A 15 -3.67 2.23 1.92
CA LEU A 15 -3.08 0.90 2.11
C LEU A 15 -2.49 0.70 3.53
N GLN A 16 -1.99 1.76 4.16
CA GLN A 16 -1.48 1.73 5.53
C GLN A 16 -2.57 1.68 6.60
N THR A 17 -3.81 2.05 6.28
CA THR A 17 -4.92 2.08 7.24
C THR A 17 -5.97 0.99 7.00
N THR A 18 -6.05 0.46 5.78
CA THR A 18 -6.97 -0.62 5.44
C THR A 18 -6.39 -1.95 5.88
N ASN A 19 -7.14 -2.71 6.67
CA ASN A 19 -6.76 -4.06 7.07
C ASN A 19 -6.92 -5.04 5.91
N MET A 20 -6.00 -5.99 5.84
CA MET A 20 -6.11 -7.13 4.94
C MET A 20 -7.13 -8.13 5.49
N PRO A 21 -8.03 -8.70 4.66
CA PRO A 21 -8.91 -9.78 5.09
C PRO A 21 -8.10 -11.02 5.50
N PHE A 22 -8.01 -11.23 6.81
CA PHE A 22 -7.08 -12.22 7.38
C PHE A 22 -7.54 -13.66 7.12
N GLU A 23 -8.81 -13.87 6.77
CA GLU A 23 -9.39 -15.17 6.43
C GLU A 23 -8.78 -15.75 5.16
N ALA A 24 -8.41 -14.91 4.19
CA ALA A 24 -7.73 -15.38 2.98
C ALA A 24 -6.24 -15.66 3.18
N ILE A 25 -5.65 -15.17 4.28
CA ILE A 25 -4.24 -15.38 4.59
C ILE A 25 -4.06 -16.77 5.18
N ASN A 26 -3.44 -17.67 4.41
CA ASN A 26 -3.09 -18.99 4.89
C ASN A 26 -2.08 -18.91 6.05
N PRO A 27 -2.28 -19.62 7.18
CA PRO A 27 -1.35 -19.60 8.30
C PRO A 27 0.09 -20.00 7.91
N LYS A 28 0.25 -21.03 7.06
CA LYS A 28 1.59 -21.48 6.61
C LYS A 28 2.30 -20.42 5.79
N TRP A 29 1.56 -19.72 4.94
CA TRP A 29 2.10 -18.60 4.17
C TRP A 29 2.58 -17.49 5.12
N PHE A 30 1.77 -17.15 6.14
CA PHE A 30 2.11 -16.11 7.08
C PHE A 30 3.38 -16.46 7.88
N ASP A 31 3.46 -17.68 8.39
CA ASP A 31 4.65 -18.16 9.12
C ASP A 31 5.91 -18.11 8.24
N ALA A 32 5.81 -18.53 6.97
CA ALA A 32 6.92 -18.45 6.02
C ALA A 32 7.32 -17.00 5.72
N ALA A 33 6.35 -16.09 5.54
CA ALA A 33 6.63 -14.67 5.34
C ALA A 33 7.32 -14.03 6.55
N LYS A 34 6.99 -14.48 7.76
CA LYS A 34 7.65 -14.04 9.00
C LYS A 34 9.08 -14.56 9.10
N ILE A 35 9.31 -15.83 8.79
CA ILE A 35 10.67 -16.39 8.69
C ILE A 35 11.48 -15.61 7.64
N ALA A 36 10.92 -15.35 6.47
CA ALA A 36 11.56 -14.54 5.43
C ALA A 36 11.94 -13.14 5.93
N LEU A 37 11.13 -12.56 6.82
CA LEU A 37 11.36 -11.24 7.40
C LEU A 37 12.55 -11.24 8.37
N GLU A 38 12.78 -12.33 9.11
CA GLU A 38 13.93 -12.47 10.04
C GLU A 38 15.27 -12.42 9.30
N TYR A 39 15.31 -12.87 8.05
CA TYR A 39 16.49 -12.81 7.17
C TYR A 39 16.56 -11.56 6.31
N SER A 40 15.83 -10.51 6.70
CA SER A 40 15.72 -9.27 5.92
C SER A 40 16.19 -8.08 6.72
N SER A 41 16.68 -7.07 6.01
CA SER A 41 17.12 -5.81 6.61
C SER A 41 16.08 -4.72 6.38
N CYS A 42 16.01 -3.74 7.27
CA CYS A 42 15.15 -2.56 7.08
C CYS A 42 15.45 -1.85 5.75
N LEU A 43 16.74 -1.81 5.38
CA LEU A 43 17.21 -1.19 4.14
C LEU A 43 16.70 -1.93 2.90
N SER A 44 16.76 -3.26 2.88
CA SER A 44 16.27 -4.07 1.75
C SER A 44 14.76 -3.97 1.56
N LEU A 45 14.03 -3.66 2.63
CA LEU A 45 12.57 -3.50 2.62
C LEU A 45 12.14 -2.05 2.39
N GLY A 46 13.06 -1.08 2.47
CA GLY A 46 12.74 0.35 2.37
C GLY A 46 11.90 0.88 3.54
N ILE A 47 12.01 0.26 4.73
CA ILE A 47 11.25 0.62 5.93
C ILE A 47 12.15 1.06 7.07
N ALA A 48 11.59 1.71 8.08
CA ALA A 48 12.30 2.08 9.28
C ALA A 48 12.48 0.88 10.25
N PRO A 49 13.50 0.90 11.14
CA PRO A 49 13.73 -0.20 12.09
C PRO A 49 12.55 -0.52 13.02
N TYR A 50 11.77 0.50 13.42
CA TYR A 50 10.59 0.28 14.24
C TYR A 50 9.47 -0.44 13.47
N GLU A 51 9.39 -0.24 12.16
CA GLU A 51 8.40 -0.90 11.30
C GLU A 51 8.75 -2.37 11.13
N LEU A 52 10.04 -2.70 10.93
CA LEU A 52 10.51 -4.08 10.91
C LEU A 52 10.18 -4.80 12.22
N LYS A 53 10.49 -4.17 13.36
CA LYS A 53 10.17 -4.74 14.68
C LYS A 53 8.67 -4.96 14.85
N ARG A 54 7.84 -4.01 14.43
CA ARG A 54 6.38 -4.16 14.45
C ARG A 54 5.94 -5.31 13.56
N LEU A 55 6.42 -5.40 12.32
CA LEU A 55 6.08 -6.48 11.40
C LEU A 55 6.51 -7.86 11.91
N LEU A 56 7.59 -7.96 12.69
CA LEU A 56 8.00 -9.21 13.35
C LEU A 56 7.09 -9.59 14.53
N MET A 57 6.34 -8.66 15.11
CA MET A 57 5.44 -8.91 16.24
C MET A 57 3.95 -8.87 15.88
N VAL A 58 3.60 -8.33 14.71
CA VAL A 58 2.21 -8.19 14.28
C VAL A 58 1.57 -9.56 14.10
N LYS A 59 0.31 -9.66 14.52
CA LYS A 59 -0.52 -10.83 14.30
C LYS A 59 -1.17 -10.77 12.93
N LYS A 60 -1.65 -11.92 12.44
CA LYS A 60 -2.26 -12.02 11.12
C LYS A 60 -3.51 -11.15 11.00
N GLU A 61 -4.28 -11.03 12.09
CA GLU A 61 -5.51 -10.24 12.15
C GLU A 61 -5.28 -8.72 12.02
N ASP A 62 -4.07 -8.26 12.37
CA ASP A 62 -3.71 -6.85 12.47
C ASP A 62 -2.91 -6.35 11.24
N LEU A 63 -2.79 -7.18 10.20
CA LEU A 63 -2.06 -6.80 9.00
C LEU A 63 -2.84 -5.76 8.21
N THR A 64 -2.15 -4.66 7.89
CA THR A 64 -2.65 -3.72 6.88
C THR A 64 -2.37 -4.26 5.48
N MET A 65 -3.05 -3.69 4.47
CA MET A 65 -2.76 -4.02 3.07
C MET A 65 -1.31 -3.69 2.68
N MET A 66 -0.73 -2.63 3.25
CA MET A 66 0.69 -2.31 3.07
C MET A 66 1.59 -3.39 3.69
N ASP A 67 1.25 -3.87 4.88
CA ASP A 67 2.03 -4.92 5.56
C ASP A 67 2.02 -6.21 4.77
N PHE A 68 0.85 -6.60 4.28
CA PHE A 68 0.71 -7.76 3.42
C PHE A 68 1.56 -7.63 2.15
N ALA A 69 1.53 -6.47 1.48
CA ALA A 69 2.35 -6.25 0.28
C ALA A 69 3.86 -6.35 0.58
N LEU A 70 4.31 -5.76 1.70
CA LEU A 70 5.71 -5.87 2.13
C LEU A 70 6.12 -7.31 2.41
N LEU A 71 5.28 -8.08 3.12
CA LEU A 71 5.52 -9.48 3.43
C LEU A 71 5.55 -10.34 2.17
N SER A 72 4.59 -10.17 1.26
CA SER A 72 4.52 -10.89 -0.03
C SER A 72 5.74 -10.63 -0.89
N ASN A 73 6.06 -9.36 -1.14
CA ASN A 73 7.22 -9.00 -1.95
C ASN A 73 8.52 -9.51 -1.31
N ASN A 74 8.63 -9.48 0.02
CA ASN A 74 9.81 -10.01 0.69
C ASN A 74 9.93 -11.52 0.49
N LEU A 75 8.84 -12.27 0.69
CA LEU A 75 8.82 -13.73 0.53
C LEU A 75 9.15 -14.16 -0.91
N GLU A 76 8.59 -13.48 -1.91
CA GLU A 76 8.88 -13.72 -3.33
C GLU A 76 10.35 -13.45 -3.69
N ASN A 77 11.01 -12.54 -2.98
CA ASN A 77 12.43 -12.25 -3.16
C ASN A 77 13.37 -13.21 -2.41
N LYS A 78 12.83 -14.17 -1.64
CA LYS A 78 13.64 -15.22 -0.98
C LYS A 78 13.61 -16.51 -1.78
N SER A 79 14.73 -17.22 -1.78
CA SER A 79 14.81 -18.57 -2.32
C SER A 79 14.41 -19.63 -1.28
N ALA A 80 14.05 -20.83 -1.74
CA ALA A 80 13.81 -21.98 -0.87
C ALA A 80 15.01 -22.25 0.09
N ARG A 81 16.23 -22.00 -0.40
CA ARG A 81 17.47 -22.13 0.38
C ARG A 81 17.53 -21.10 1.50
N ASP A 82 17.14 -19.85 1.25
CA ASP A 82 17.14 -18.78 2.26
C ASP A 82 16.14 -19.09 3.39
N LEU A 83 15.07 -19.82 3.07
CA LEU A 83 14.04 -20.24 4.01
C LEU A 83 14.30 -21.61 4.64
N GLY A 84 15.36 -22.31 4.22
CA GLY A 84 15.71 -23.64 4.74
C GLY A 84 14.72 -24.75 4.38
N VAL A 85 13.98 -24.62 3.28
CA VAL A 85 12.96 -25.60 2.83
C VAL A 85 13.32 -26.21 1.48
N SER A 86 12.64 -27.31 1.10
CA SER A 86 12.76 -27.87 -0.25
C SER A 86 12.10 -26.95 -1.29
N VAL A 87 12.49 -27.10 -2.55
CA VAL A 87 11.88 -26.34 -3.67
C VAL A 87 10.39 -26.63 -3.78
N GLU A 88 9.99 -27.89 -3.60
CA GLU A 88 8.58 -28.31 -3.63
C GLU A 88 7.77 -27.62 -2.53
N SER A 89 8.27 -27.62 -1.28
CA SER A 89 7.61 -26.92 -0.17
C SER A 89 7.56 -25.41 -0.40
N TYR A 90 8.60 -24.82 -0.99
CA TYR A 90 8.58 -23.40 -1.35
C TYR A 90 7.48 -23.07 -2.36
N VAL A 91 7.30 -23.89 -3.40
CA VAL A 91 6.23 -23.71 -4.39
C VAL A 91 4.85 -23.84 -3.74
N GLU A 92 4.64 -24.84 -2.87
CA GLU A 92 3.39 -25.00 -2.12
C GLU A 92 3.10 -23.78 -1.22
N LEU A 93 4.14 -23.21 -0.59
CA LEU A 93 4.02 -22.00 0.22
C LEU A 93 3.56 -20.82 -0.62
N LEU A 94 4.20 -20.56 -1.77
CA LEU A 94 3.78 -19.48 -2.68
C LEU A 94 2.34 -19.69 -3.17
N GLN A 95 1.99 -20.91 -3.56
CA GLN A 95 0.62 -21.25 -4.00
C GLN A 95 -0.41 -20.99 -2.90
N SER A 96 -0.06 -21.23 -1.64
CA SER A 96 -0.97 -20.99 -0.51
C SER A 96 -1.26 -19.51 -0.26
N GLY A 97 -0.45 -18.59 -0.80
CA GLY A 97 -0.66 -17.15 -0.75
C GLY A 97 -1.54 -16.59 -1.87
N VAL A 98 -1.81 -17.35 -2.94
CA VAL A 98 -2.47 -16.86 -4.16
C VAL A 98 -3.84 -16.25 -3.87
N ALA A 99 -4.64 -16.86 -3.01
CA ALA A 99 -5.96 -16.33 -2.65
C ALA A 99 -5.87 -14.96 -1.95
N ALA A 100 -4.91 -14.81 -1.03
CA ALA A 100 -4.68 -13.54 -0.36
C ALA A 100 -4.16 -12.47 -1.33
N VAL A 101 -3.26 -12.84 -2.26
CA VAL A 101 -2.77 -11.91 -3.30
C VAL A 101 -3.91 -11.45 -4.21
N ALA A 102 -4.78 -12.35 -4.64
CA ALA A 102 -5.95 -11.99 -5.46
C ALA A 102 -6.88 -11.01 -4.72
N GLN A 103 -7.16 -11.27 -3.45
CA GLN A 103 -7.99 -10.37 -2.65
C GLN A 103 -7.32 -9.01 -2.40
N TRP A 104 -6.00 -9.00 -2.23
CA TRP A 104 -5.24 -7.76 -2.12
C TRP A 104 -5.34 -6.95 -3.42
N GLN A 105 -5.25 -7.59 -4.59
CA GLN A 105 -5.36 -6.92 -5.88
C GLN A 105 -6.76 -6.34 -6.10
N GLU A 106 -7.81 -7.07 -5.74
CA GLU A 106 -9.20 -6.60 -5.80
C GLU A 106 -9.39 -5.33 -4.96
N LEU A 107 -9.07 -5.39 -3.66
CA LEU A 107 -9.22 -4.25 -2.75
C LEU A 107 -8.32 -3.06 -3.13
N SER A 108 -7.10 -3.32 -3.61
CA SER A 108 -6.19 -2.29 -4.08
C SER A 108 -6.74 -1.58 -5.32
N GLY A 109 -7.41 -2.33 -6.21
CA GLY A 109 -8.13 -1.78 -7.36
C GLY A 109 -9.31 -0.91 -6.96
N GLU A 110 -10.12 -1.35 -5.98
CA GLU A 110 -11.22 -0.55 -5.45
C GLU A 110 -10.74 0.76 -4.82
N ILE A 111 -9.65 0.72 -4.05
CA ILE A 111 -8.99 1.91 -3.49
C ILE A 111 -8.53 2.85 -4.60
N ASP A 112 -7.87 2.33 -5.63
CA ASP A 112 -7.39 3.13 -6.76
C ASP A 112 -8.54 3.86 -7.45
N ASP A 113 -9.65 3.17 -7.69
CA ASP A 113 -10.80 3.75 -8.39
C ASP A 113 -11.54 4.77 -7.53
N GLN A 114 -11.66 4.53 -6.22
CA GLN A 114 -12.21 5.50 -5.29
C GLN A 114 -11.37 6.79 -5.26
N ILE A 115 -10.04 6.69 -5.17
CA ILE A 115 -9.16 7.87 -5.17
C ILE A 115 -9.26 8.64 -6.49
N LYS A 116 -9.25 7.93 -7.64
CA LYS A 116 -9.41 8.58 -8.96
C LYS A 116 -10.72 9.35 -9.04
N LYS A 117 -11.81 8.77 -8.55
CA LYS A 117 -13.14 9.41 -8.51
C LYS A 117 -13.12 10.68 -7.66
N ASP A 118 -12.53 10.62 -6.47
CA ASP A 118 -12.44 11.77 -5.56
C ASP A 118 -11.62 12.91 -6.18
N LEU A 119 -10.46 12.60 -6.76
CA LEU A 119 -9.62 13.58 -7.46
C LEU A 119 -10.33 14.20 -8.68
N ALA A 120 -11.11 13.42 -9.42
CA ALA A 120 -11.91 13.92 -10.53
C ALA A 120 -13.01 14.89 -10.05
N VAL A 121 -13.73 14.55 -8.97
CA VAL A 121 -14.76 15.41 -8.38
C VAL A 121 -14.15 16.72 -7.85
N GLU A 122 -13.01 16.66 -7.17
CA GLU A 122 -12.29 17.85 -6.70
C GLU A 122 -11.86 18.75 -7.87
N SER A 123 -11.37 18.14 -8.96
CA SER A 123 -10.96 18.88 -10.16
C SER A 123 -12.13 19.57 -10.87
N ILE A 124 -13.31 18.93 -10.90
CA ILE A 124 -14.54 19.52 -11.45
C ILE A 124 -14.99 20.68 -10.59
N LYS A 125 -15.09 20.50 -9.27
CA LYS A 125 -15.48 21.56 -8.33
C LYS A 125 -14.56 22.77 -8.38
N ALA A 126 -13.24 22.56 -8.43
CA ALA A 126 -12.27 23.64 -8.53
C ALA A 126 -12.44 24.46 -9.82
N LYS A 127 -12.77 23.81 -10.94
CA LYS A 127 -13.10 24.52 -12.20
C LYS A 127 -14.41 25.31 -12.08
N GLU A 128 -15.46 24.72 -11.52
CA GLU A 128 -16.73 25.41 -11.33
C GLU A 128 -16.62 26.64 -10.40
N GLU A 129 -15.76 26.59 -9.39
CA GLU A 129 -15.49 27.73 -8.50
C GLU A 129 -14.71 28.85 -9.19
N LEU A 130 -13.75 28.50 -10.05
CA LEU A 130 -13.02 29.45 -10.89
C LEU A 130 -13.97 30.13 -11.90
N ASP A 131 -14.87 29.36 -12.52
CA ASP A 131 -15.84 29.87 -13.48
C ASP A 131 -16.91 30.76 -12.82
N LYS A 132 -17.24 30.52 -11.54
CA LYS A 132 -18.19 31.34 -10.76
C LYS A 132 -17.57 32.61 -10.19
N ASN A 133 -16.25 32.76 -10.16
CA ASN A 133 -15.57 33.92 -9.56
C ASN A 133 -14.38 34.45 -10.39
N PRO A 134 -14.57 34.82 -11.67
CA PRO A 134 -13.49 35.22 -12.56
C PRO A 134 -12.77 36.53 -12.18
N LEU A 135 -13.27 37.28 -11.20
CA LEU A 135 -12.82 38.65 -10.87
C LEU A 135 -11.98 38.77 -9.58
N GLY A 136 -11.74 37.69 -8.83
CA GLY A 136 -10.90 37.72 -7.62
C GLY A 136 -9.42 38.05 -7.85
N SER A 137 -8.97 38.10 -9.10
CA SER A 137 -7.58 38.37 -9.48
C SER A 137 -7.32 39.82 -9.97
N PHE A 138 -8.33 40.70 -10.04
CA PHE A 138 -8.19 42.01 -10.70
C PHE A 138 -8.17 43.24 -9.78
N SER A 139 -8.13 43.09 -8.46
CA SER A 139 -8.09 44.24 -7.53
C SER A 139 -6.86 44.23 -6.62
N ALA A 140 -5.69 44.34 -7.24
CA ALA A 140 -4.46 44.79 -6.58
C ALA A 140 -3.66 45.71 -7.51
N LYS A 141 -4.32 46.72 -8.10
CA LYS A 141 -3.62 47.93 -8.51
C LYS A 141 -3.65 48.90 -7.33
N THR A 142 -2.54 48.98 -6.62
CA THR A 142 -2.21 50.10 -5.75
C THR A 142 -2.32 51.39 -6.56
N ALA A 143 -3.37 52.16 -6.32
CA ALA A 143 -3.41 53.57 -6.69
C ALA A 143 -2.51 54.32 -5.68
N GLN A 144 -1.25 54.51 -6.04
CA GLN A 144 -0.46 55.62 -5.49
C GLN A 144 -0.64 56.80 -6.44
N ALA A 145 -1.32 57.83 -5.94
CA ALA A 145 -1.30 59.19 -6.45
C ALA A 145 -0.58 60.07 -5.42
#